data_AF-A0A4Z0H2T6-F1
#
_entry.id   AF-A0A4Z0H2T6-F1
#
_cell.length_a   1.000
_cell.length_b   1.000
_cell.length_c   1.000
_cell.angle_alpha   90.00
_cell.angle_beta   90.00
_cell.angle_gamma   90.00
#
_symmetry.space_group_name_H-M   'P 1'
#
loop_
_entity.id
_entity.type
_entity.pdbx_description
1 polymer ?
#
loop_
_entity_poly.entity_id
_entity_poly.type
_entity_poly.pdbx_seq_one_letter_code
_entity_poly.pdbx_strand_id
1 'polypeptide(L)'
;MYKVLKQETVVYVVPTSRYGLDHDRVKIQSTMQLEKPLPKEEVLFVPSKTEKVDKAVRNFLNERGFDFGPRLASDVNNKIKDLPEEYMDPERKDETRSDSLLSYLITYLDQVKPQPIEGTTSHYHFEYEFPLYPNETEEFEFMTSLPFNGFEESGRMELELIIILPEDVTFDPKKTKGVTADGQEITEQTYKTQNNRSLVTFFRQVDPDFYVSYKY
;
A
#
# COMPACT_ATOMS: atom_id res chain seq x y z
N MET A 1 19.16 1.96 3.38
CA MET A 1 17.79 1.42 3.28
C MET A 1 17.82 -0.09 3.48
N TYR A 2 16.68 -0.71 3.76
CA TYR A 2 16.57 -2.13 4.11
C TYR A 2 16.16 -2.93 2.89
N LYS A 3 16.93 -3.97 2.55
CA LYS A 3 16.67 -4.79 1.36
C LYS A 3 15.74 -5.94 1.66
N VAL A 4 14.71 -6.08 0.84
CA VAL A 4 13.73 -7.16 0.91
C VAL A 4 14.23 -8.36 0.11
N LEU A 5 14.27 -9.51 0.77
CA LEU A 5 14.53 -10.81 0.16
C LEU A 5 13.22 -11.47 -0.27
N LYS A 6 12.20 -11.39 0.59
CA LYS A 6 10.89 -11.96 0.31
C LYS A 6 9.80 -11.11 0.96
N GLN A 7 8.68 -10.93 0.28
CA GLN A 7 7.49 -10.30 0.86
C GLN A 7 6.22 -10.94 0.31
N GLU A 8 5.37 -11.41 1.22
CA GLU A 8 4.06 -11.96 0.92
C GLU A 8 3.02 -11.04 1.57
N THR A 9 2.05 -10.59 0.79
CA THR A 9 1.00 -9.68 1.25
C THR A 9 -0.37 -10.20 0.83
N VAL A 10 -1.28 -10.26 1.79
CA VAL A 10 -2.68 -10.61 1.57
C VAL A 10 -3.54 -9.40 1.86
N VAL A 11 -4.37 -9.03 0.90
CA VAL A 11 -5.37 -7.98 0.99
C VAL A 11 -6.74 -8.63 0.97
N TYR A 12 -7.54 -8.39 2.01
CA TYR A 12 -8.91 -8.87 2.11
C TYR A 12 -9.89 -7.70 2.24
N VAL A 13 -10.82 -7.62 1.30
CA VAL A 13 -11.87 -6.60 1.29
C VAL A 13 -13.12 -7.15 1.97
N VAL A 14 -13.52 -6.50 3.06
CA VAL A 14 -14.79 -6.77 3.75
C VAL A 14 -15.86 -5.84 3.18
N PRO A 15 -16.96 -6.38 2.62
CA PRO A 15 -18.00 -5.59 1.95
C PRO A 15 -18.93 -4.87 2.94
N THR A 16 -18.38 -4.05 3.83
CA THR A 16 -19.16 -3.34 4.86
C THR A 16 -20.17 -2.36 4.26
N SER A 17 -19.93 -1.87 3.03
CA SER A 17 -20.86 -1.00 2.33
C SER A 17 -22.20 -1.68 2.02
N ARG A 18 -22.19 -2.99 1.71
CA ARG A 18 -23.41 -3.80 1.52
C ARG A 18 -24.26 -3.91 2.78
N TYR A 19 -23.70 -3.58 3.95
CA TYR A 19 -24.36 -3.69 5.25
C TYR A 19 -24.61 -2.34 5.92
N GLY A 20 -24.62 -1.25 5.14
CA GLY A 20 -25.07 0.07 5.60
C GLY A 20 -23.97 1.04 6.03
N LEU A 21 -22.69 0.70 5.83
CA LEU A 21 -21.60 1.66 5.93
C LEU A 21 -21.38 2.40 4.60
N ASP A 22 -20.75 3.57 4.64
CA ASP A 22 -20.39 4.36 3.46
C ASP A 22 -19.07 3.93 2.81
N HIS A 23 -18.47 2.85 3.29
CA HIS A 23 -17.17 2.32 2.86
C HIS A 23 -17.12 0.79 3.02
N ASP A 24 -16.20 0.18 2.27
CA ASP A 24 -15.69 -1.16 2.54
C ASP A 24 -14.49 -1.10 3.47
N ARG A 25 -14.15 -2.23 4.10
CA ARG A 25 -13.01 -2.29 5.01
C ARG A 25 -11.93 -3.17 4.41
N VAL A 26 -10.77 -2.59 4.15
CA VAL A 26 -9.62 -3.31 3.62
C VAL A 26 -8.76 -3.76 4.77
N LYS A 27 -8.47 -5.07 4.84
CA LYS A 27 -7.56 -5.67 5.80
C LYS A 27 -6.31 -6.13 5.07
N ILE A 28 -5.14 -5.75 5.57
CA ILE A 28 -3.86 -6.10 4.97
C ILE A 28 -3.04 -6.83 6.00
N GLN A 29 -2.48 -7.95 5.56
CA GLN A 29 -1.54 -8.75 6.30
C GLN A 29 -0.30 -8.93 5.45
N SER A 30 0.88 -8.61 6.00
CA SER A 30 2.13 -8.79 5.28
C SER A 30 3.16 -9.53 6.14
N THR A 31 3.94 -10.37 5.48
CA THR A 31 5.16 -10.96 6.03
C THR A 31 6.33 -10.63 5.14
N MET A 32 7.44 -10.22 5.75
CA MET A 32 8.63 -9.82 5.02
C MET A 32 9.89 -10.44 5.61
N GLN A 33 10.82 -10.80 4.74
CA GLN A 33 12.17 -11.21 5.06
C GLN A 33 13.14 -10.13 4.56
N LEU A 34 13.98 -9.63 5.46
CA LEU A 34 15.00 -8.63 5.15
C LEU A 34 16.41 -9.23 5.16
N GLU A 35 17.32 -8.62 4.40
CA GLU A 35 18.76 -8.94 4.46
C GLU A 35 19.38 -8.64 5.83
N LYS A 36 18.87 -7.61 6.50
CA LYS A 36 19.33 -7.16 7.83
C LYS A 36 18.13 -6.86 8.72
N PRO A 37 18.23 -7.08 10.04
CA PRO A 37 17.16 -6.76 10.98
C PRO A 37 16.83 -5.26 10.97
N LEU A 38 15.54 -4.95 11.15
CA LEU A 38 15.09 -3.62 11.52
C LEU A 38 15.57 -3.25 12.93
N PRO A 39 15.85 -1.97 13.20
CA PRO A 39 16.00 -1.44 14.55
C PRO A 39 14.76 -1.74 15.40
N LYS A 40 14.96 -1.95 16.70
CA LYS A 40 13.88 -2.32 17.63
C LYS A 40 12.76 -1.28 17.73
N GLU A 41 13.06 -0.01 17.46
CA GLU A 41 12.10 1.10 17.52
C GLU A 41 11.56 1.51 16.16
N GLU A 42 11.90 0.77 15.09
CA GLU A 42 11.36 1.04 13.78
C GLU A 42 9.85 0.76 13.74
N VAL A 43 9.11 1.62 13.06
CA VAL A 43 7.66 1.50 12.85
C VAL A 43 7.32 1.78 11.39
N LEU A 44 6.14 1.35 10.99
CA LEU A 44 5.54 1.64 9.71
C LEU A 44 4.42 2.65 9.90
N PHE A 45 4.38 3.67 9.04
CA PHE A 45 3.17 4.46 8.85
C PHE A 45 2.24 3.70 7.91
N VAL A 46 1.00 3.51 8.33
CA VAL A 46 -0.05 2.81 7.56
C VAL A 46 -1.32 3.66 7.52
N PRO A 47 -2.19 3.51 6.51
CA PRO A 47 -3.49 4.17 6.50
C PRO A 47 -4.24 3.94 7.81
N SER A 48 -4.76 5.02 8.39
CA SER A 48 -5.44 4.93 9.68
C SER A 48 -6.72 4.10 9.58
N LYS A 49 -6.98 3.34 10.64
CA LYS A 49 -8.21 2.55 10.78
C LYS A 49 -9.44 3.42 11.01
N THR A 50 -9.26 4.57 11.65
CA THR A 50 -10.35 5.41 12.14
C THR A 50 -10.39 6.79 11.50
N GLU A 51 -9.27 7.28 10.99
CA GLU A 51 -9.23 8.61 10.41
C GLU A 51 -10.00 8.64 9.09
N LYS A 52 -11.00 9.52 9.01
CA LYS A 52 -11.74 9.75 7.77
C LYS A 52 -10.98 10.78 6.95
N VAL A 53 -10.33 10.33 5.88
CA VAL A 53 -9.78 11.24 4.87
C VAL A 53 -10.94 11.94 4.16
N ASP A 54 -10.96 13.27 4.24
CA ASP A 54 -11.99 14.08 3.56
C ASP A 54 -12.01 13.78 2.05
N LYS A 55 -13.20 13.84 1.44
CA LYS A 55 -13.38 13.53 0.02
C LYS A 55 -12.46 14.38 -0.87
N ALA A 56 -12.29 15.67 -0.56
CA ALA A 56 -11.43 16.56 -1.35
C ALA A 56 -9.95 16.12 -1.27
N VAL A 57 -9.49 15.73 -0.08
CA VAL A 57 -8.14 15.21 0.14
C VAL A 57 -7.96 13.88 -0.59
N ARG A 58 -8.93 12.96 -0.47
CA ARG A 58 -8.88 11.67 -1.16
C ARG A 58 -8.85 11.81 -2.68
N ASN A 59 -9.68 12.67 -3.24
CA ASN A 59 -9.70 12.93 -4.69
C ASN A 59 -8.35 13.48 -5.16
N PHE A 60 -7.81 14.45 -4.42
CA PHE A 60 -6.49 15.02 -4.70
C PHE A 60 -5.37 13.94 -4.68
N LEU A 61 -5.42 13.01 -3.71
CA LEU A 61 -4.45 11.92 -3.61
C LEU A 61 -4.57 10.91 -4.75
N ASN A 62 -5.80 10.54 -5.11
CA ASN A 62 -6.06 9.62 -6.21
C ASN A 62 -5.62 10.21 -7.55
N GLU A 63 -5.89 11.49 -7.82
CA GLU A 63 -5.42 12.21 -9.02
C GLU A 63 -3.90 12.23 -9.15
N ARG A 64 -3.19 12.18 -8.02
CA ARG A 64 -1.73 12.15 -7.95
C ARG A 64 -1.14 10.75 -7.93
N GLY A 65 -1.97 9.70 -8.01
CA GLY A 65 -1.52 8.30 -7.95
C GLY A 65 -0.86 7.96 -6.62
N PHE A 66 -1.36 8.51 -5.51
CA PHE A 66 -0.72 8.30 -4.21
C PHE A 66 -0.85 6.86 -3.73
N ASP A 67 0.28 6.29 -3.32
CA ASP A 67 0.37 4.95 -2.73
C ASP A 67 -0.04 4.97 -1.25
N PHE A 68 -1.17 4.32 -0.95
CA PHE A 68 -1.65 4.07 0.43
C PHE A 68 -0.98 2.85 1.08
N GLY A 69 0.05 2.30 0.44
CA GLY A 69 0.92 1.30 1.02
C GLY A 69 1.63 1.80 2.30
N PRO A 70 2.05 0.89 3.18
CA PRO A 70 2.89 1.18 4.33
C PRO A 70 4.16 1.93 3.93
N ARG A 71 4.66 2.74 4.85
CA ARG A 71 5.91 3.50 4.68
C ARG A 71 6.79 3.33 5.90
N LEU A 72 8.08 3.10 5.71
CA LEU A 72 9.02 3.05 6.83
C LEU A 72 9.14 4.43 7.49
N ALA A 73 8.97 4.50 8.81
CA ALA A 73 9.00 5.79 9.50
C ALA A 73 10.37 6.47 9.40
N SER A 74 11.47 5.71 9.45
CA SER A 74 12.80 6.26 9.23
C SER A 74 13.00 6.83 7.82
N ASP A 75 12.40 6.26 6.77
CA ASP A 75 12.45 6.82 5.42
C ASP A 75 11.65 8.12 5.33
N VAL A 76 10.41 8.12 5.83
CA VAL A 76 9.54 9.30 5.87
C VAL A 76 10.21 10.46 6.62
N ASN A 77 10.71 10.20 7.84
CA ASN A 77 11.40 11.21 8.64
C ASN A 77 12.65 11.75 7.95
N ASN A 78 13.36 10.92 7.19
CA ASN A 78 14.53 11.35 6.43
C ASN A 78 14.19 12.25 5.24
N LYS A 79 13.02 12.07 4.63
CA LYS A 79 12.54 12.88 3.51
C LYS A 79 12.01 14.24 3.95
N ILE A 80 11.31 14.30 5.09
CA ILE A 80 10.71 15.56 5.56
C ILE A 80 11.63 16.43 6.42
N LYS A 81 12.82 15.94 6.79
CA LYS A 81 13.69 16.62 7.77
C LYS A 81 14.22 17.96 7.29
N ASP A 82 14.47 18.10 5.98
CA ASP A 82 15.08 19.27 5.37
C ASP A 82 14.08 20.19 4.65
N LEU A 83 12.78 19.94 4.86
CA LEU A 83 11.71 20.80 4.37
C LEU A 83 11.89 22.29 4.76
N PRO A 84 12.36 22.66 5.98
CA PRO A 84 12.63 24.06 6.31
C PRO A 84 13.75 24.68 5.45
N GLU A 85 14.81 23.92 5.14
CA GLU A 85 15.89 24.38 4.27
C GLU A 85 15.45 24.47 2.79
N GLU A 86 14.69 23.48 2.31
CA GLU A 86 14.13 23.44 0.96
C GLU A 86 13.26 24.65 0.64
N TYR A 87 12.41 25.06 1.59
CA TYR A 87 11.50 26.19 1.39
C TYR A 87 12.23 27.50 1.06
N MET A 88 13.49 27.62 1.50
CA MET A 88 14.32 28.80 1.26
C MET A 88 15.06 28.73 -0.08
N ASP A 89 15.08 27.57 -0.74
CA ASP A 89 15.76 27.34 -2.01
C ASP A 89 14.76 27.26 -3.19
N PRO A 90 14.72 28.27 -4.09
CA PRO A 90 13.81 28.26 -5.22
C PRO A 90 14.08 27.16 -6.25
N GLU A 91 15.25 26.50 -6.22
CA GLU A 91 15.59 25.39 -7.12
C GLU A 91 14.99 24.05 -6.64
N ARG A 92 14.62 23.94 -5.36
CA ARG A 92 14.08 22.71 -4.73
C ARG A 92 12.56 22.67 -4.66
N LYS A 93 11.84 23.51 -5.40
CA LYS A 93 10.37 23.66 -5.32
C LYS A 93 9.58 22.36 -5.47
N ASP A 94 10.02 21.44 -6.32
CA ASP A 94 9.31 20.19 -6.56
C ASP A 94 9.51 19.18 -5.41
N GLU A 95 10.69 19.20 -4.79
CA GLU A 95 10.99 18.46 -3.56
C GLU A 95 10.15 19.03 -2.41
N THR A 96 10.17 20.36 -2.21
CA THR A 96 9.35 21.04 -1.18
C THR A 96 7.87 20.67 -1.30
N ARG A 97 7.33 20.60 -2.52
CA ARG A 97 5.93 20.20 -2.75
C ARG A 97 5.67 18.76 -2.36
N SER A 98 6.59 17.86 -2.71
CA SER A 98 6.48 16.43 -2.43
C SER A 98 6.58 16.15 -0.93
N ASP A 99 7.53 16.78 -0.24
CA ASP A 99 7.76 16.59 1.19
C ASP A 99 6.72 17.31 2.06
N SER A 100 6.19 18.45 1.58
CA SER A 100 5.01 19.08 2.19
C SER A 100 3.78 18.16 2.09
N LEU A 101 3.57 17.53 0.93
CA LEU A 101 2.47 16.60 0.75
C LEU A 101 2.64 15.37 1.65
N LEU A 102 3.84 14.79 1.71
CA LEU A 102 4.13 13.67 2.60
C LEU A 102 3.90 14.06 4.07
N SER A 103 4.35 15.24 4.49
CA SER A 103 4.15 15.78 5.84
C SER A 103 2.67 15.98 6.19
N TYR A 104 1.86 16.41 5.23
CA TYR A 104 0.40 16.49 5.42
C TYR A 104 -0.23 15.10 5.50
N LEU A 105 0.26 14.14 4.72
CA LEU A 105 -0.35 12.82 4.65
C LEU A 105 -0.13 11.97 5.89
N ILE A 106 1.04 12.08 6.52
CA ILE A 106 1.33 11.35 7.76
C ILE A 106 0.35 11.68 8.89
N THR A 107 -0.39 12.80 8.81
CA THR A 107 -1.45 13.13 9.79
C THR A 107 -2.68 12.23 9.67
N TYR A 108 -2.82 11.48 8.57
CA TYR A 108 -3.88 10.51 8.32
C TYR A 108 -3.42 9.06 8.49
N LEU A 109 -2.20 8.84 8.98
CA LEU A 109 -1.58 7.52 9.11
C LEU A 109 -1.45 7.13 10.59
N ASP A 110 -1.67 5.86 10.87
CA ASP A 110 -1.36 5.24 12.16
C ASP A 110 0.08 4.68 12.13
N GLN A 111 0.68 4.48 13.31
CA GLN A 111 1.94 3.75 13.43
C GLN A 111 1.69 2.29 13.81
N VAL A 112 2.25 1.37 13.04
CA VAL A 112 2.25 -0.07 13.32
C VAL A 112 3.67 -0.55 13.49
N LYS A 113 3.93 -1.32 14.56
CA LYS A 113 5.23 -1.91 14.82
C LYS A 113 5.33 -3.29 14.13
N PRO A 114 6.29 -3.52 13.22
CA PRO A 114 6.55 -4.84 12.67
C PRO A 114 6.91 -5.82 13.80
N GLN A 115 6.19 -6.94 13.88
CA GLN A 115 6.42 -7.98 14.87
C GLN A 115 7.45 -8.98 14.33
N PRO A 116 8.57 -9.21 15.01
CA PRO A 116 9.52 -10.23 14.58
C PRO A 116 8.90 -11.62 14.69
N ILE A 117 9.13 -12.48 13.70
CA ILE A 117 8.71 -13.88 13.74
C ILE A 117 9.67 -14.65 14.64
N GLU A 118 9.13 -15.37 15.63
CA GLU A 118 9.93 -16.14 16.60
C GLU A 118 10.87 -17.13 15.90
N GLY A 119 12.10 -17.26 16.42
CA GLY A 119 13.13 -18.12 15.85
C GLY A 119 13.82 -17.56 14.60
N THR A 120 13.45 -16.35 14.15
CA THR A 120 14.09 -15.67 13.03
C THR A 120 14.78 -14.37 13.48
N THR A 121 15.75 -13.90 12.70
CA THR A 121 16.48 -12.65 12.99
C THR A 121 16.02 -11.46 12.16
N SER A 122 15.41 -11.70 11.00
CA SER A 122 15.05 -10.65 10.03
C SER A 122 13.72 -10.91 9.31
N HIS A 123 12.86 -11.75 9.89
CA HIS A 123 11.49 -11.92 9.39
C HIS A 123 10.53 -11.17 10.28
N TYR A 124 9.60 -10.46 9.64
CA TYR A 124 8.63 -9.61 10.30
C TYR A 124 7.24 -9.87 9.76
N HIS A 125 6.26 -9.70 10.62
CA HIS A 125 4.84 -9.73 10.30
C HIS A 125 4.20 -8.43 10.79
N PHE A 126 3.25 -7.91 10.03
CA PHE A 126 2.38 -6.85 10.48
C PHE A 126 1.04 -6.89 9.76
N GLU A 127 0.06 -6.24 10.39
CA GLU A 127 -1.30 -6.14 9.90
C GLU A 127 -1.81 -4.72 10.13
N TYR A 128 -2.71 -4.28 9.26
CA TYR A 128 -3.45 -3.05 9.41
C TYR A 128 -4.75 -3.12 8.63
N GLU A 129 -5.65 -2.18 8.89
CA GLU A 129 -6.92 -2.08 8.18
C GLU A 129 -7.33 -0.62 8.04
N PHE A 130 -8.08 -0.31 6.98
CA PHE A 130 -8.54 1.04 6.72
C PHE A 130 -9.88 1.05 5.95
N PRO A 131 -10.66 2.14 6.05
CA PRO A 131 -11.88 2.31 5.26
C PRO A 131 -11.54 2.67 3.81
N LEU A 132 -12.11 1.92 2.87
CA LEU A 132 -12.06 2.18 1.42
C LEU A 132 -13.41 2.71 0.96
N TYR A 133 -13.42 3.95 0.51
CA TYR A 133 -14.63 4.63 0.07
C TYR A 133 -14.77 4.58 -1.45
N PRO A 134 -16.00 4.50 -1.98
CA PRO A 134 -16.23 4.58 -3.42
C PRO A 134 -15.89 5.97 -3.97
N ASN A 135 -15.48 6.00 -5.24
CA ASN A 135 -15.30 7.22 -6.01
C ASN A 135 -16.65 7.77 -6.50
N GLU A 136 -16.63 8.81 -7.34
CA GLU A 136 -17.86 9.46 -7.83
C GLU A 136 -18.69 8.59 -8.77
N THR A 137 -18.09 7.55 -9.35
CA THR A 137 -18.74 6.55 -10.21
C THR A 137 -19.14 5.29 -9.45
N GLU A 138 -19.15 5.33 -8.11
CA GLU A 138 -19.47 4.21 -7.22
C GLU A 138 -18.48 3.02 -7.33
N GLU A 139 -17.27 3.27 -7.84
CA GLU A 139 -16.19 2.27 -7.91
C GLU A 139 -15.25 2.40 -6.71
N PHE A 140 -14.82 1.27 -6.17
CA PHE A 140 -13.83 1.21 -5.10
C PHE A 140 -12.45 1.00 -5.73
N GLU A 141 -11.54 1.93 -5.47
CA GLU A 141 -10.20 1.97 -6.08
C GLU A 141 -9.12 2.17 -5.03
N PHE A 142 -8.09 1.34 -5.05
CA PHE A 142 -6.87 1.56 -4.26
C PHE A 142 -5.62 1.08 -5.01
N MET A 143 -4.49 1.64 -4.62
CA MET A 143 -3.17 1.27 -5.11
C MET A 143 -2.26 0.87 -3.95
N THR A 144 -1.44 -0.15 -4.15
CA THR A 144 -0.33 -0.50 -3.24
C THR A 144 0.91 -0.87 -4.04
N SER A 145 2.09 -0.44 -3.58
CA SER A 145 3.37 -0.86 -4.17
C SER A 145 4.04 -1.96 -3.32
N LEU A 146 4.74 -2.90 -3.96
CA LEU A 146 5.62 -3.85 -3.27
C LEU A 146 7.04 -3.76 -3.85
N PRO A 147 8.10 -3.85 -3.04
CA PRO A 147 8.08 -3.79 -1.60
C PRO A 147 7.58 -2.41 -1.15
N PHE A 148 7.19 -2.33 0.11
CA PHE A 148 6.60 -1.09 0.63
C PHE A 148 7.61 0.07 0.63
N ASN A 149 7.13 1.30 0.63
CA ASN A 149 7.98 2.48 0.58
C ASN A 149 8.99 2.53 1.74
N GLY A 150 10.23 2.86 1.44
CA GLY A 150 11.34 2.88 2.39
C GLY A 150 12.09 1.55 2.50
N PHE A 151 11.64 0.53 1.76
CA PHE A 151 12.39 -0.69 1.51
C PHE A 151 12.97 -0.68 0.09
N GLU A 152 14.09 -1.38 -0.08
CA GLU A 152 14.77 -1.54 -1.36
C GLU A 152 14.66 -2.99 -1.85
N GLU A 153 14.73 -3.17 -3.15
CA GLU A 153 14.89 -4.49 -3.74
C GLU A 153 16.23 -5.12 -3.40
N SER A 154 16.23 -6.43 -3.17
CA SER A 154 17.42 -7.24 -3.39
C SER A 154 17.41 -7.78 -4.83
N GLY A 155 18.57 -8.03 -5.43
CA GLY A 155 18.66 -8.59 -6.79
C GLY A 155 18.13 -10.03 -6.94
N ARG A 156 17.48 -10.59 -5.91
CA ARG A 156 16.83 -11.90 -5.88
C ARG A 156 15.51 -11.86 -5.08
N MET A 157 14.83 -10.73 -5.09
CA MET A 157 13.60 -10.54 -4.32
C MET A 157 12.46 -11.44 -4.81
N GLU A 158 11.65 -11.95 -3.89
CA GLU A 158 10.41 -12.67 -4.19
C GLU A 158 9.21 -11.91 -3.60
N LEU A 159 8.30 -11.46 -4.44
CA LEU A 159 7.10 -10.71 -4.07
C LEU A 159 5.85 -11.50 -4.44
N GLU A 160 4.93 -11.63 -3.48
CA GLU A 160 3.60 -12.20 -3.68
C GLU A 160 2.54 -11.24 -3.14
N LEU A 161 1.55 -10.93 -3.97
CA LEU A 161 0.36 -10.19 -3.57
C LEU A 161 -0.88 -11.02 -3.90
N ILE A 162 -1.70 -11.25 -2.88
CA ILE A 162 -2.99 -11.91 -3.00
C ILE A 162 -4.07 -10.91 -2.62
N ILE A 163 -5.03 -10.70 -3.52
CA ILE A 163 -6.16 -9.80 -3.30
C ILE A 163 -7.45 -10.62 -3.34
N ILE A 164 -8.18 -10.58 -2.24
CA ILE A 164 -9.44 -11.28 -2.06
C ILE A 164 -10.55 -10.23 -2.07
N LEU A 165 -11.27 -10.17 -3.20
CA LEU A 165 -12.38 -9.26 -3.39
C LEU A 165 -13.70 -9.83 -2.84
N PRO A 166 -14.70 -8.97 -2.59
CA PRO A 166 -16.01 -9.43 -2.11
C PRO A 166 -16.74 -10.31 -3.13
N GLU A 167 -17.78 -11.00 -2.67
CA GLU A 167 -18.67 -11.78 -3.54
C GLU A 167 -19.48 -10.86 -4.44
N ASP A 168 -19.74 -11.35 -5.66
CA ASP A 168 -20.57 -10.70 -6.70
C ASP A 168 -20.04 -9.37 -7.24
N VAL A 169 -18.79 -9.00 -6.96
CA VAL A 169 -18.21 -7.79 -7.54
C VAL A 169 -17.79 -8.00 -8.99
N THR A 170 -17.95 -6.96 -9.79
CA THR A 170 -17.30 -6.84 -11.09
C THR A 170 -16.03 -6.02 -10.93
N PHE A 171 -14.88 -6.61 -11.22
CA PHE A 171 -13.61 -5.88 -11.30
C PHE A 171 -13.31 -5.52 -12.75
N ASP A 172 -12.63 -4.39 -12.97
CA ASP A 172 -12.14 -3.99 -14.28
C ASP A 172 -10.71 -4.56 -14.49
N PRO A 173 -10.50 -5.52 -15.40
CA PRO A 173 -9.17 -6.12 -15.64
C PRO A 173 -8.19 -5.18 -16.38
N LYS A 174 -8.65 -4.02 -16.88
CA LYS A 174 -7.76 -3.00 -17.45
C LYS A 174 -7.22 -2.06 -16.38
N LYS A 175 -8.04 -1.79 -15.36
CA LYS A 175 -7.66 -0.99 -14.19
C LYS A 175 -6.98 -1.83 -13.12
N THR A 176 -7.37 -3.09 -12.98
CA THR A 176 -6.77 -4.03 -12.05
C THR A 176 -5.57 -4.68 -12.71
N LYS A 177 -4.37 -4.24 -12.34
CA LYS A 177 -3.13 -4.72 -12.93
C LYS A 177 -1.95 -4.47 -12.02
N GLY A 178 -0.93 -5.31 -12.16
CA GLY A 178 0.42 -5.02 -11.68
C GLY A 178 1.22 -4.34 -12.78
N VAL A 179 1.86 -3.22 -12.49
CA VAL A 179 2.73 -2.50 -13.44
C VAL A 179 4.12 -2.39 -12.85
N THR A 180 5.13 -2.66 -13.67
CA THR A 180 6.53 -2.64 -13.27
C THR A 180 7.10 -1.21 -13.29
N ALA A 181 8.24 -0.97 -12.64
CA ALA A 181 8.91 0.34 -12.70
C ALA A 181 9.23 0.84 -14.14
N ASP A 182 9.43 -0.07 -15.10
CA ASP A 182 9.63 0.24 -16.52
C ASP A 182 8.32 0.25 -17.35
N GLY A 183 7.17 0.17 -16.70
CA GLY A 183 5.84 0.31 -17.30
C GLY A 183 5.29 -0.94 -17.97
N GLN A 184 5.90 -2.11 -17.75
CA GLN A 184 5.38 -3.39 -18.26
C GLN A 184 4.19 -3.85 -17.42
N GLU A 185 3.28 -4.63 -17.99
CA GLU A 185 2.18 -5.24 -17.24
C GLU A 185 2.56 -6.64 -16.76
N ILE A 186 2.16 -6.97 -15.53
CA ILE A 186 2.41 -8.26 -14.90
C ILE A 186 1.19 -9.13 -15.16
N THR A 187 1.42 -10.34 -15.67
CA THR A 187 0.34 -11.31 -15.89
C THR A 187 -0.25 -11.74 -14.54
N GLU A 188 -1.48 -11.34 -14.28
CA GLU A 188 -2.25 -11.76 -13.11
C GLU A 188 -2.80 -13.18 -13.29
N GLN A 189 -2.93 -13.90 -12.17
CA GLN A 189 -3.71 -15.14 -12.13
C GLN A 189 -5.00 -14.86 -11.37
N THR A 190 -6.12 -14.90 -12.09
CA THR A 190 -7.44 -14.76 -11.48
C THR A 190 -8.11 -16.12 -11.32
N TYR A 191 -8.49 -16.46 -10.09
CA TYR A 191 -9.27 -17.65 -9.77
C TYR A 191 -10.63 -17.25 -9.23
N LYS A 192 -11.71 -17.83 -9.78
CA LYS A 192 -13.03 -17.77 -9.14
C LYS A 192 -13.18 -18.98 -8.21
N THR A 193 -13.48 -18.71 -6.95
CA THR A 193 -13.80 -19.77 -5.98
C THR A 193 -15.21 -20.33 -6.22
N GLN A 194 -15.51 -21.52 -5.65
CA GLN A 194 -16.84 -22.13 -5.75
C GLN A 194 -17.97 -21.24 -5.17
N ASN A 195 -17.63 -20.29 -4.31
CA ASN A 195 -18.57 -19.32 -3.72
C ASN A 195 -18.57 -17.97 -4.46
N ASN A 196 -18.17 -17.94 -5.73
CA ASN A 196 -18.15 -16.74 -6.57
C ASN A 196 -17.27 -15.57 -6.07
N ARG A 197 -16.31 -15.82 -5.16
CA ARG A 197 -15.24 -14.85 -4.85
C ARG A 197 -14.16 -14.88 -5.91
N SER A 198 -13.64 -13.70 -6.26
CA SER A 198 -12.48 -13.54 -7.13
C SER A 198 -11.21 -13.43 -6.27
N LEU A 199 -10.25 -14.31 -6.54
CA LEU A 199 -8.89 -14.29 -6.03
C LEU A 199 -7.99 -13.76 -7.15
N VAL A 200 -7.32 -12.64 -6.91
CA VAL A 200 -6.33 -12.09 -7.85
C VAL A 200 -4.95 -12.28 -7.22
N THR A 201 -4.09 -13.05 -7.88
CA THR A 201 -2.74 -13.34 -7.40
C THR A 201 -1.71 -12.78 -8.37
N PHE A 202 -0.71 -12.12 -7.81
CA PHE A 202 0.48 -11.65 -8.52
C PHE A 202 1.74 -12.26 -7.88
N PHE A 203 2.64 -12.79 -8.72
CA PHE A 203 3.95 -13.30 -8.30
C PHE A 203 5.04 -12.63 -9.14
N ARG A 204 6.04 -12.01 -8.48
CA ARG A 204 7.11 -11.29 -9.19
C ARG A 204 8.43 -11.16 -8.42
N GLN A 205 9.47 -10.74 -9.13
CA GLN A 205 10.84 -10.48 -8.63
C GLN A 205 11.30 -9.01 -8.70
N VAL A 206 10.42 -8.07 -9.06
CA VAL A 206 10.74 -6.62 -9.24
C VAL A 206 9.52 -5.77 -8.87
N ASP A 207 9.74 -4.53 -8.41
CA ASP A 207 8.83 -3.49 -7.91
C ASP A 207 7.57 -3.33 -8.76
N PRO A 208 6.41 -3.81 -8.29
CA PRO A 208 5.13 -3.55 -8.92
C PRO A 208 4.33 -2.48 -8.19
N ASP A 209 3.69 -1.61 -8.96
CA ASP A 209 2.48 -0.92 -8.52
C ASP A 209 1.28 -1.80 -8.84
N PHE A 210 0.45 -2.08 -7.82
CA PHE A 210 -0.78 -2.84 -7.97
C PHE A 210 -1.97 -1.92 -7.85
N TYR A 211 -2.78 -1.90 -8.91
CA TYR A 211 -4.03 -1.17 -8.96
C TYR A 211 -5.18 -2.16 -8.81
N VAL A 212 -6.21 -1.80 -8.04
CA VAL A 212 -7.43 -2.58 -7.89
C VAL A 212 -8.63 -1.67 -8.08
N SER A 213 -9.58 -2.10 -8.92
CA SER A 213 -10.84 -1.39 -9.14
C SER A 213 -12.01 -2.37 -9.22
N TYR A 214 -13.01 -2.19 -8.36
CA TYR A 214 -14.21 -3.03 -8.35
C TYR A 214 -15.49 -2.25 -8.03
N LYS A 215 -16.63 -2.84 -8.39
CA LYS A 215 -17.97 -2.36 -8.04
C LYS A 215 -18.92 -3.53 -7.76
N TYR A 216 -19.98 -3.25 -7.02
CA TYR A 216 -21.08 -4.19 -6.78
C TYR A 216 -22.06 -4.25 -7.94
#